data_AF-A0A918E6B8-F1
#
_entry.id   AF-A0A918E6B8-F1
#
_cell.length_a   1.000
_cell.length_b   1.000
_cell.length_c   1.000
_cell.angle_alpha   90.00
_cell.angle_beta   90.00
_cell.angle_gamma   90.00
#
_symmetry.space_group_name_H-M   'P 1'
#
loop_
_entity.id
_entity.type
_entity.pdbx_description
1 polymer ?
#
loop_
_entity_poly.entity_id
_entity_poly.type
_entity_poly.pdbx_seq_one_letter_code
_entity_poly.pdbx_strand_id
1 'polypeptide(L)'
;MEDWIAIGISLASFGVSGWALRYARTQAAAARIQAQAACEQVQAAEKQVLQAYEAARESNRFGLANEIAVLDAARSRIDANAPNLIIGIEAIKGPHWISYQTFLKDGDMASKSITPPTDIKDRGVQGLDNIEFLVRGVIRNDSPSSIQVRPEGVRLAEGESQLHPEHIDLPMALNLGRAPYLLLPGQVALFEWQAGTSIKEWCELYESYANDRPSTNSHPTARFRCCLGDRTNEWTIIDIELDAYPLRRDSDSSPWRLDPDEILHVRVRSPKRVYPKTLQWLKRELKDHLVVDDLKDWWDRE
;
A
#
# COMPACT_ATOMS: atom_id res chain seq x y z
N MET A 1 60.74 21.37 -93.60
CA MET A 1 59.29 21.66 -93.37
C MET A 1 58.75 20.84 -92.21
N GLU A 2 59.33 19.67 -91.91
CA GLU A 2 58.94 18.82 -90.76
C GLU A 2 59.27 19.42 -89.38
N ASP A 3 60.37 20.17 -89.22
CA ASP A 3 60.75 20.77 -87.92
C ASP A 3 59.77 21.85 -87.41
N TRP A 4 59.11 22.60 -88.31
CA TRP A 4 58.13 23.62 -87.93
C TRP A 4 56.81 23.03 -87.42
N ILE A 5 56.46 21.83 -87.89
CA ILE A 5 55.28 21.09 -87.44
C ILE A 5 55.53 20.53 -86.03
N ALA A 6 56.73 20.02 -85.77
CA ALA A 6 57.12 19.55 -84.43
C ALA A 6 57.10 20.69 -83.40
N ILE A 7 57.66 21.86 -83.74
CA ILE A 7 57.64 23.06 -82.88
C ILE A 7 56.20 23.53 -82.61
N GLY A 8 55.32 23.51 -83.62
CA GLY A 8 53.90 23.87 -83.48
C GLY A 8 53.12 22.92 -82.55
N ILE A 9 53.35 21.61 -82.66
CA ILE A 9 52.72 20.59 -81.81
C ILE A 9 53.23 20.71 -80.37
N SER A 10 54.53 20.98 -80.15
CA SER A 10 55.08 21.21 -78.82
C SER A 10 54.52 22.48 -78.16
N LEU A 11 54.37 23.59 -78.90
CA LEU A 11 53.75 24.80 -78.36
C LEU A 11 52.28 24.60 -77.98
N ALA A 12 51.52 23.86 -78.79
CA ALA A 12 50.13 23.52 -78.50
C ALA A 12 50.00 22.62 -77.27
N SER A 13 50.88 21.61 -77.11
CA SER A 13 50.86 20.73 -75.94
C SER A 13 51.26 21.46 -74.66
N PHE A 14 52.23 22.38 -74.71
CA PHE A 14 52.54 23.28 -73.58
C PHE A 14 51.35 24.17 -73.19
N GLY A 15 50.62 24.70 -74.16
CA GLY A 15 49.40 25.50 -73.92
C GLY A 15 48.30 24.70 -73.22
N VAL A 16 48.04 23.46 -73.68
CA VAL A 16 47.05 22.55 -73.09
C VAL A 16 47.46 22.11 -71.68
N SER A 17 48.74 21.79 -71.46
CA SER A 17 49.26 21.44 -70.13
C SER A 17 49.16 22.61 -69.14
N GLY A 18 49.41 23.85 -69.60
CA GLY A 18 49.24 25.05 -68.76
C GLY A 18 47.79 25.30 -68.35
N TRP A 19 46.84 25.12 -69.27
CA TRP A 19 45.41 25.19 -68.99
C TRP A 19 44.95 24.08 -68.04
N ALA A 20 45.41 22.84 -68.26
CA ALA A 20 45.12 21.71 -67.38
C ALA A 20 45.64 21.94 -65.95
N LEU A 21 46.86 22.48 -65.80
CA LEU A 21 47.43 22.81 -64.49
C LEU A 21 46.63 23.91 -63.76
N ARG A 22 46.17 24.93 -64.49
CA ARG A 22 45.33 26.00 -63.92
C ARG A 22 43.97 25.45 -63.48
N TYR A 23 43.36 24.59 -64.30
CA TYR A 23 42.08 23.94 -64.00
C TYR A 23 42.19 22.99 -62.79
N ALA A 24 43.27 22.20 -62.72
CA ALA A 24 43.56 21.33 -61.58
C ALA A 24 43.77 22.12 -60.28
N ARG A 25 44.44 23.27 -60.33
CA ARG A 25 44.60 24.16 -59.15
C ARG A 25 43.27 24.75 -58.68
N THR A 26 42.41 25.20 -59.61
CA THR A 26 41.08 25.71 -59.25
C THR A 26 40.18 24.61 -58.70
N GLN A 27 40.25 23.38 -59.23
CA GLN A 27 39.52 22.24 -58.68
C GLN A 27 40.04 21.84 -57.30
N ALA A 28 41.35 21.85 -57.07
CA ALA A 28 41.92 21.58 -55.75
C ALA A 28 41.52 22.63 -54.71
N ALA A 29 41.45 23.92 -55.10
CA ALA A 29 40.96 24.98 -54.23
C ALA A 29 39.47 24.82 -53.90
N ALA A 30 38.64 24.52 -54.91
CA ALA A 30 37.22 24.24 -54.71
C ALA A 30 36.99 23.01 -53.81
N ALA A 31 37.76 21.95 -54.01
CA ALA A 31 37.70 20.74 -53.19
C ALA A 31 38.08 21.01 -51.72
N ARG A 32 39.06 21.89 -51.46
CA ARG A 32 39.41 22.29 -50.09
C ARG A 32 38.29 23.08 -49.40
N ILE A 33 37.66 24.02 -50.11
CA ILE A 33 36.54 24.79 -49.59
C ILE A 33 35.35 23.86 -49.30
N GLN A 34 35.07 22.91 -50.20
CA GLN A 34 34.04 21.90 -49.99
C GLN A 34 34.37 20.98 -48.80
N ALA A 35 35.63 20.57 -48.64
CA ALA A 35 36.06 19.77 -47.50
C ALA A 35 35.92 20.54 -46.18
N GLN A 36 36.26 21.83 -46.14
CA GLN A 36 36.07 22.68 -44.96
C GLN A 36 34.58 22.85 -44.63
N ALA A 37 33.75 23.15 -45.63
CA ALA A 37 32.30 23.23 -45.44
C ALA A 37 31.70 21.90 -44.96
N ALA A 38 32.19 20.77 -45.46
CA ALA A 38 31.78 19.44 -45.00
C ALA A 38 32.18 19.19 -43.54
N CYS A 39 33.40 19.57 -43.13
CA CYS A 39 33.82 19.48 -41.72
C CYS A 39 32.96 20.35 -40.79
N GLU A 40 32.66 21.58 -41.20
CA GLU A 40 31.79 22.49 -40.44
C GLU A 40 30.36 21.94 -40.33
N GLN A 41 29.83 21.35 -41.40
CA GLN A 41 28.52 20.70 -41.40
C GLN A 41 28.47 19.49 -40.47
N VAL A 42 29.52 18.67 -40.43
CA VAL A 42 29.60 17.53 -39.50
C VAL A 42 29.61 18.02 -38.05
N GLN A 43 30.42 19.03 -37.73
CA GLN A 43 30.46 19.60 -36.36
C GLN A 43 29.12 20.23 -35.96
N ALA A 44 28.43 20.90 -36.88
CA ALA A 44 27.11 21.44 -36.64
C ALA A 44 26.07 20.33 -36.41
N ALA A 45 26.13 19.25 -37.20
CA ALA A 45 25.25 18.09 -37.05
C ALA A 45 25.49 17.37 -35.71
N GLU A 46 26.75 17.18 -35.29
CA GLU A 46 27.08 16.61 -33.98
C GLU A 46 26.48 17.44 -32.83
N LYS A 47 26.63 18.77 -32.88
CA LYS A 47 26.02 19.66 -31.88
C LYS A 47 24.49 19.58 -31.87
N GLN A 48 23.86 19.48 -33.04
CA GLN A 48 22.40 19.32 -33.14
C GLN A 48 21.93 17.98 -32.55
N VAL A 49 22.66 16.89 -32.78
CA VAL A 49 22.34 15.58 -32.19
C VAL A 49 22.45 15.62 -30.66
N LEU A 50 23.51 16.24 -30.13
CA LEU A 50 23.67 16.38 -28.67
C LEU A 50 22.54 17.22 -28.04
N GLN A 51 22.20 18.37 -28.65
CA GLN A 51 21.10 19.21 -28.17
C GLN A 51 19.75 18.49 -28.26
N ALA A 52 19.49 17.76 -29.35
CA ALA A 52 18.28 16.96 -29.49
C ALA A 52 18.22 15.83 -28.46
N TYR A 53 19.36 15.20 -28.15
CA TYR A 53 19.46 14.18 -27.11
C TYR A 53 19.18 14.74 -25.72
N GLU A 54 19.75 15.90 -25.36
CA GLU A 54 19.49 16.58 -24.10
C GLU A 54 18.01 16.99 -23.97
N ALA A 55 17.45 17.59 -25.02
CA ALA A 55 16.03 17.96 -25.06
C ALA A 55 15.10 16.75 -24.95
N ALA A 56 15.42 15.63 -25.61
CA ALA A 56 14.67 14.39 -25.48
C ALA A 56 14.76 13.82 -24.05
N ARG A 57 15.93 13.87 -23.43
CA ARG A 57 16.12 13.43 -22.04
C ARG A 57 15.35 14.29 -21.05
N GLU A 58 15.36 15.60 -21.21
CA GLU A 58 14.57 16.51 -20.39
C GLU A 58 13.07 16.32 -20.60
N SER A 59 12.62 16.19 -21.85
CA SER A 59 11.23 15.88 -22.17
C SER A 59 10.76 14.58 -21.50
N ASN A 60 11.59 13.54 -21.48
CA ASN A 60 11.28 12.30 -20.76
C ASN A 60 11.19 12.51 -19.25
N ARG A 61 12.09 13.32 -18.66
CA ARG A 61 12.02 13.67 -17.22
C ARG A 61 10.77 14.47 -16.89
N PHE A 62 10.40 15.44 -17.71
CA PHE A 62 9.18 16.22 -17.53
C PHE A 62 7.92 15.37 -17.72
N GLY A 63 7.94 14.41 -18.65
CA GLY A 63 6.88 13.41 -18.80
C GLY A 63 6.66 12.62 -17.51
N LEU A 64 7.73 12.02 -16.97
CA LEU A 64 7.69 11.27 -15.71
C LEU A 64 7.26 12.13 -14.52
N ALA A 65 7.79 13.35 -14.40
CA ALA A 65 7.44 14.28 -13.32
C ALA A 65 5.96 14.68 -13.37
N ASN A 66 5.41 14.91 -14.57
CA ASN A 66 3.99 15.21 -14.75
C ASN A 66 3.12 14.00 -14.41
N GLU A 67 3.52 12.80 -14.81
CA GLU A 67 2.80 11.55 -14.45
C GLU A 67 2.79 11.33 -12.94
N ILE A 68 3.93 11.52 -12.26
CA ILE A 68 4.02 11.47 -10.80
C ILE A 68 3.12 12.53 -10.16
N ALA A 69 3.16 13.77 -10.64
CA ALA A 69 2.32 14.84 -10.09
C ALA A 69 0.81 14.56 -10.27
N VAL A 70 0.41 13.99 -11.41
CA VAL A 70 -0.98 13.58 -11.65
C VAL A 70 -1.37 12.43 -10.73
N LEU A 71 -0.47 11.47 -10.51
CA LEU A 71 -0.69 10.36 -9.57
C LEU A 71 -0.83 10.85 -8.12
N ASP A 72 0.04 11.75 -7.69
CA ASP A 72 0.00 12.32 -6.34
C ASP A 72 -1.25 13.16 -6.15
N ALA A 73 -1.67 13.91 -7.16
CA ALA A 73 -2.95 14.62 -7.14
C ALA A 73 -4.14 13.64 -7.06
N ALA A 74 -4.11 12.53 -7.79
CA ALA A 74 -5.15 11.51 -7.74
C ALA A 74 -5.19 10.80 -6.37
N ARG A 75 -4.03 10.44 -5.82
CA ARG A 75 -3.88 9.86 -4.48
C ARG A 75 -4.37 10.84 -3.41
N SER A 76 -3.94 12.09 -3.44
CA SER A 76 -4.35 13.13 -2.50
C SER A 76 -5.87 13.34 -2.51
N ARG A 77 -6.51 13.28 -3.69
CA ARG A 77 -7.98 13.34 -3.80
C ARG A 77 -8.66 12.11 -3.22
N ILE A 78 -8.13 10.92 -3.42
CA ILE A 78 -8.64 9.70 -2.77
C ILE A 78 -8.49 9.84 -1.26
N ASP A 79 -7.34 10.36 -0.81
CA ASP A 79 -7.04 10.47 0.61
C ASP A 79 -7.91 11.50 1.34
N ALA A 80 -8.16 12.64 0.70
CA ALA A 80 -9.07 13.67 1.20
C ALA A 80 -10.53 13.21 1.27
N ASN A 81 -10.93 12.24 0.44
CA ASN A 81 -12.27 11.67 0.40
C ASN A 81 -12.37 10.32 1.10
N ALA A 82 -11.38 9.95 1.90
CA ALA A 82 -11.39 8.71 2.65
C ALA A 82 -12.06 8.89 4.01
N PRO A 83 -12.78 7.87 4.55
CA PRO A 83 -13.37 7.94 5.87
C PRO A 83 -12.30 8.23 6.96
N ASN A 84 -12.44 9.34 7.67
CA ASN A 84 -11.72 9.64 8.90
C ASN A 84 -12.48 9.05 10.09
N LEU A 85 -11.87 8.05 10.75
CA LEU A 85 -12.46 7.27 11.83
C LEU A 85 -11.49 7.20 13.01
N ILE A 86 -12.01 7.39 14.21
CA ILE A 86 -11.28 7.18 15.45
C ILE A 86 -11.82 5.90 16.09
N ILE A 87 -10.92 4.96 16.38
CA ILE A 87 -11.28 3.72 17.08
C ILE A 87 -10.55 3.68 18.41
N GLY A 88 -11.33 3.52 19.48
CA GLY A 88 -10.83 3.27 20.82
C GLY A 88 -11.26 1.88 21.28
N ILE A 89 -10.36 1.18 21.97
CA ILE A 89 -10.65 -0.12 22.58
C ILE A 89 -10.65 0.06 24.09
N GLU A 90 -11.69 -0.44 24.76
CA GLU A 90 -11.76 -0.38 26.22
C GLU A 90 -10.69 -1.29 26.83
N ALA A 91 -10.27 -0.97 28.05
CA ALA A 91 -9.46 -1.89 28.83
C ALA A 91 -10.24 -3.22 28.98
N ILE A 92 -9.64 -4.30 28.50
CA ILE A 92 -10.23 -5.64 28.60
C ILE A 92 -10.13 -6.04 30.06
N LYS A 93 -11.25 -5.94 30.79
CA LYS A 93 -11.34 -6.36 32.19
C LYS A 93 -11.72 -7.83 32.24
N GLY A 94 -10.91 -8.63 32.94
CA GLY A 94 -11.19 -10.05 33.18
C GLY A 94 -12.50 -10.29 33.96
N PRO A 95 -13.00 -11.54 34.01
CA PRO A 95 -12.29 -12.77 33.66
C PRO A 95 -12.42 -13.17 32.19
N HIS A 96 -11.38 -13.82 31.66
CA HIS A 96 -11.44 -14.52 30.37
C HIS A 96 -12.32 -15.76 30.51
N TRP A 97 -13.24 -15.95 29.58
CA TRP A 97 -14.23 -17.01 29.65
C TRP A 97 -13.61 -18.21 28.97
N ILE A 98 -13.33 -19.26 29.74
CA ILE A 98 -13.04 -20.55 29.12
C ILE A 98 -14.39 -21.18 28.83
N SER A 99 -14.83 -21.12 27.58
CA SER A 99 -16.13 -21.66 27.17
C SER A 99 -15.99 -23.17 26.94
N TYR A 100 -16.95 -23.95 27.44
CA TYR A 100 -17.09 -25.36 27.09
C TYR A 100 -17.91 -25.44 25.81
N GLN A 101 -17.30 -25.84 24.70
CA GLN A 101 -18.09 -26.35 23.57
C GLN A 101 -18.53 -27.78 23.88
N THR A 102 -19.62 -27.93 24.62
CA THR A 102 -20.38 -29.18 24.53
C THR A 102 -21.07 -29.19 23.18
N PHE A 103 -20.64 -30.07 22.27
CA PHE A 103 -21.39 -30.40 21.07
C PHE A 103 -22.79 -30.90 21.48
N LEU A 104 -23.78 -30.01 21.49
CA LEU A 104 -25.18 -30.41 21.49
C LEU A 104 -25.48 -30.92 20.08
N LYS A 105 -25.93 -32.17 20.01
CA LYS A 105 -26.11 -32.96 18.79
C LYS A 105 -27.10 -32.38 17.76
N ASP A 106 -27.72 -31.22 18.01
CA ASP A 106 -28.89 -30.72 17.26
C ASP A 106 -28.77 -29.27 16.75
N GLY A 107 -27.57 -28.70 16.62
CA GLY A 107 -27.36 -27.50 15.79
C GLY A 107 -27.87 -26.17 16.35
N ASP A 108 -28.25 -26.09 17.62
CA ASP A 108 -28.61 -24.85 18.30
C ASP A 108 -27.45 -24.36 19.17
N MET A 109 -26.75 -23.30 18.73
CA MET A 109 -25.68 -22.65 19.50
C MET A 109 -26.30 -21.70 20.53
N ALA A 110 -26.61 -22.22 21.72
CA ALA A 110 -26.94 -21.40 22.87
C ALA A 110 -25.71 -21.27 23.79
N SER A 111 -25.02 -20.13 23.74
CA SER A 111 -23.96 -19.80 24.70
C SER A 111 -24.59 -19.53 26.07
N LYS A 112 -24.64 -20.53 26.95
CA LYS A 112 -24.94 -20.29 28.36
C LYS A 112 -23.69 -19.79 29.06
N SER A 113 -23.77 -18.58 29.59
CA SER A 113 -22.82 -18.03 30.57
C SER A 113 -22.74 -18.97 31.78
N ILE A 114 -21.69 -19.78 31.85
CA ILE A 114 -21.40 -20.60 33.03
C ILE A 114 -20.23 -19.93 33.75
N THR A 115 -20.46 -19.50 34.98
CA THR A 115 -19.42 -19.04 35.89
C THR A 115 -18.36 -20.14 36.01
N PRO A 116 -17.07 -19.86 35.79
CA PRO A 116 -16.05 -20.90 35.81
C PRO A 116 -16.03 -21.58 37.19
N PRO A 117 -15.95 -22.93 37.27
CA PRO A 117 -15.77 -23.62 38.54
C PRO A 117 -14.45 -23.19 39.16
N THR A 118 -14.47 -22.82 40.44
CA THR A 118 -13.33 -22.28 41.20
C THR A 118 -12.18 -23.27 41.39
N ASP A 119 -12.31 -24.51 40.91
CA ASP A 119 -11.33 -25.57 41.13
C ASP A 119 -10.93 -26.24 39.81
N ILE A 120 -9.89 -25.69 39.18
CA ILE A 120 -9.35 -26.13 37.87
C ILE A 120 -8.33 -27.28 38.03
N LYS A 121 -8.04 -27.74 39.24
CA LYS A 121 -6.86 -28.60 39.47
C LYS A 121 -7.01 -30.09 39.17
N ASP A 122 -8.22 -30.66 39.10
CA ASP A 122 -8.36 -32.13 39.13
C ASP A 122 -9.34 -32.76 38.13
N ARG A 123 -9.75 -32.05 37.08
CA ARG A 123 -10.48 -32.68 35.97
C ARG A 123 -9.62 -32.66 34.72
N GLY A 124 -9.27 -33.86 34.23
CA GLY A 124 -8.61 -34.07 32.95
C GLY A 124 -9.18 -33.13 31.89
N VAL A 125 -8.31 -32.27 31.37
CA VAL A 125 -8.62 -31.17 30.45
C VAL A 125 -9.03 -31.75 29.10
N GLN A 126 -10.27 -32.21 28.98
CA GLN A 126 -10.86 -32.74 27.74
C GLN A 126 -12.12 -31.97 27.31
N GLY A 127 -12.28 -30.72 27.75
CA GLY A 127 -13.41 -29.89 27.32
C GLY A 127 -13.24 -28.38 27.47
N LEU A 128 -12.03 -27.92 27.83
CA LEU A 128 -11.67 -26.51 27.84
C LEU A 128 -10.94 -26.24 26.54
N ASP A 129 -11.64 -26.22 25.42
CA ASP A 129 -10.96 -26.16 24.12
C ASP A 129 -10.74 -24.72 23.64
N ASN A 130 -11.53 -23.74 24.11
CA ASN A 130 -11.47 -22.36 23.62
C ASN A 130 -11.26 -21.32 24.72
N ILE A 131 -10.42 -20.34 24.42
CA ILE A 131 -10.26 -19.11 25.19
C ILE A 131 -11.09 -18.05 24.50
N GLU A 132 -12.06 -17.47 25.19
CA GLU A 132 -12.92 -16.41 24.67
C GLU A 132 -12.88 -15.18 25.59
N PHE A 133 -12.98 -14.00 24.98
CA PHE A 133 -13.07 -12.74 25.70
C PHE A 133 -13.87 -11.73 24.89
N LEU A 134 -14.57 -10.87 25.63
CA LEU A 134 -15.34 -9.79 25.04
C LEU A 134 -14.47 -8.54 24.93
N VAL A 135 -14.17 -8.15 23.70
CA VAL A 135 -13.55 -6.86 23.38
C VAL A 135 -14.67 -5.86 23.14
N ARG A 136 -14.70 -4.78 23.92
CA ARG A 136 -15.60 -3.65 23.72
C ARG A 136 -14.80 -2.43 23.28
N GLY A 137 -15.39 -1.60 22.46
CA GLY A 137 -14.74 -0.39 21.99
C GLY A 137 -15.71 0.55 21.31
N VAL A 138 -15.21 1.72 20.91
CA VAL A 138 -15.99 2.74 20.21
C VAL A 138 -15.37 3.04 18.86
N ILE A 139 -16.22 3.27 17.86
CA ILE A 139 -15.85 3.82 16.57
C ILE A 139 -16.55 5.17 16.41
N ARG A 140 -15.79 6.23 16.17
CA ARG A 140 -16.31 7.59 15.96
C ARG A 140 -16.04 8.04 14.54
N ASN A 141 -17.07 8.58 13.90
CA ASN A 141 -16.92 9.28 12.63
C ASN A 141 -16.36 10.69 12.87
N ASP A 142 -15.11 10.90 12.49
CA ASP A 142 -14.45 12.21 12.53
C ASP A 142 -14.40 12.88 11.13
N SER A 143 -15.13 12.31 10.16
CA SER A 143 -15.32 12.89 8.84
C SER A 143 -16.43 13.94 8.86
N PRO A 144 -16.38 14.93 7.95
CA PRO A 144 -17.49 15.87 7.74
C PRO A 144 -18.72 15.22 7.10
N SER A 145 -18.61 13.98 6.62
CA SER A 145 -19.62 13.25 5.86
C SER A 145 -20.04 11.97 6.56
N SER A 146 -21.27 11.51 6.33
CA SER A 146 -21.76 10.24 6.89
C SER A 146 -20.98 9.05 6.32
N ILE A 147 -20.61 8.13 7.19
CA ILE A 147 -19.90 6.90 6.85
C ILE A 147 -20.86 5.74 7.01
N GLN A 148 -20.85 4.84 6.04
CA GLN A 148 -21.50 3.56 6.19
C GLN A 148 -20.49 2.54 6.74
N VAL A 149 -20.85 1.90 7.86
CA VAL A 149 -20.05 0.91 8.57
C VAL A 149 -20.67 -0.48 8.40
N ARG A 150 -19.89 -1.42 7.86
CA ARG A 150 -20.24 -2.84 7.80
C ARG A 150 -19.33 -3.62 8.75
N PRO A 151 -19.85 -4.06 9.91
CA PRO A 151 -19.09 -4.94 10.80
C PRO A 151 -19.05 -6.37 10.25
N GLU A 152 -17.89 -7.02 10.33
CA GLU A 152 -17.64 -8.41 9.96
C GLU A 152 -16.91 -9.09 11.15
N GLY A 153 -17.54 -10.09 11.79
CA GLY A 153 -16.99 -10.73 13.01
C GLY A 153 -17.11 -9.89 14.29
N VAL A 154 -17.72 -8.72 14.21
CA VAL A 154 -18.01 -7.80 15.32
C VAL A 154 -19.49 -7.39 15.26
N ARG A 155 -20.08 -6.99 16.37
CA ARG A 155 -21.44 -6.43 16.41
C ARG A 155 -21.42 -4.99 16.88
N LEU A 156 -22.31 -4.15 16.35
CA LEU A 156 -22.61 -2.87 16.96
C LEU A 156 -23.68 -3.09 18.05
N ALA A 157 -23.55 -2.35 19.14
CA ALA A 157 -24.44 -2.45 20.30
C ALA A 157 -24.86 -1.05 20.76
N GLU A 158 -25.97 -0.98 21.49
CA GLU A 158 -26.34 0.18 22.30
C GLU A 158 -25.79 0.03 23.72
N GLY A 159 -25.49 1.13 24.41
CA GLY A 159 -25.07 1.08 25.81
C GLY A 159 -24.06 2.13 26.23
N GLU A 160 -23.47 1.92 27.40
CA GLU A 160 -22.44 2.79 27.96
C GLU A 160 -21.03 2.28 27.65
N SER A 161 -20.09 3.22 27.48
CA SER A 161 -18.68 2.96 27.25
C SER A 161 -17.80 3.72 28.24
N GLN A 162 -16.66 3.16 28.61
CA GLN A 162 -15.64 3.86 29.41
C GLN A 162 -14.91 4.94 28.61
N LEU A 163 -14.99 4.88 27.28
CA LEU A 163 -14.32 5.81 26.36
C LEU A 163 -15.22 6.97 25.95
N HIS A 164 -16.51 6.92 26.28
CA HIS A 164 -17.48 7.94 25.93
C HIS A 164 -18.44 8.18 27.10
N PRO A 165 -18.55 9.41 27.63
CA PRO A 165 -19.28 9.67 28.88
C PRO A 165 -20.80 9.52 28.76
N GLU A 166 -21.35 9.65 27.55
CA GLU A 166 -22.79 9.56 27.31
C GLU A 166 -23.19 8.18 26.79
N HIS A 167 -24.45 7.83 26.99
CA HIS A 167 -25.07 6.64 26.40
C HIS A 167 -24.93 6.67 24.87
N ILE A 168 -24.48 5.57 24.28
CA ILE A 168 -24.31 5.43 22.84
C ILE A 168 -25.48 4.64 22.28
N ASP A 169 -26.29 5.31 21.46
CA ASP A 169 -27.38 4.67 20.73
C ASP A 169 -26.86 3.79 19.59
N LEU A 170 -27.61 2.74 19.25
CA LEU A 170 -27.31 1.93 18.07
C LEU A 170 -27.48 2.79 16.80
N PRO A 171 -26.48 2.87 15.90
CA PRO A 171 -26.59 3.66 14.69
C PRO A 171 -27.70 3.17 13.76
N MET A 172 -28.20 4.05 12.89
CA MET A 172 -29.28 3.73 11.96
C MET A 172 -28.86 2.60 11.01
N ALA A 173 -29.58 1.48 11.05
CA ALA A 173 -29.41 0.41 10.06
C ALA A 173 -30.02 0.83 8.72
N LEU A 174 -29.24 0.74 7.64
CA LEU A 174 -29.73 1.09 6.29
C LEU A 174 -30.66 0.01 5.71
N ASN A 175 -30.59 -1.21 6.24
CA ASN A 175 -31.47 -2.32 5.89
C ASN A 175 -32.03 -2.94 7.18
N LEU A 176 -33.34 -3.17 7.23
CA LEU A 176 -33.99 -3.81 8.38
C LEU A 176 -33.39 -5.21 8.62
N GLY A 177 -32.67 -5.35 9.74
CA GLY A 177 -32.16 -6.64 10.23
C GLY A 177 -30.78 -7.07 9.73
N ARG A 178 -30.07 -6.31 8.88
CA ARG A 178 -28.69 -6.62 8.48
C ARG A 178 -27.84 -5.38 8.27
N ALA A 179 -26.54 -5.52 8.60
CA ALA A 179 -25.49 -4.59 8.23
C ALA A 179 -25.59 -4.25 6.73
N PRO A 180 -25.53 -2.95 6.38
CA PRO A 180 -24.67 -1.97 7.03
C PRO A 180 -25.41 -0.84 7.79
N TYR A 181 -24.66 -0.21 8.69
CA TYR A 181 -25.11 0.89 9.55
C TYR A 181 -24.61 2.23 9.01
N LEU A 182 -25.35 3.30 9.28
CA LEU A 182 -24.97 4.67 8.95
C LEU A 182 -24.49 5.40 10.21
N LEU A 183 -23.26 5.90 10.16
CA LEU A 183 -22.62 6.67 11.21
C LEU A 183 -22.48 8.13 10.75
N LEU A 184 -23.27 9.03 11.32
CA LEU A 184 -23.29 10.44 10.97
C LEU A 184 -22.00 11.17 11.41
N PRO A 185 -21.67 12.35 10.85
CA PRO A 185 -20.53 13.15 11.29
C PRO A 185 -20.55 13.39 12.81
N GLY A 186 -19.43 13.10 13.48
CA GLY A 186 -19.28 13.21 14.93
C GLY A 186 -19.93 12.09 15.75
N GLN A 187 -20.78 11.26 15.13
CA GLN A 187 -21.48 10.17 15.83
C GLN A 187 -20.51 9.07 16.25
N VAL A 188 -20.77 8.52 17.44
CA VAL A 188 -20.05 7.40 18.03
C VAL A 188 -20.93 6.15 17.98
N ALA A 189 -20.33 5.01 17.71
CA ALA A 189 -20.97 3.70 17.83
C ALA A 189 -20.15 2.80 18.75
N LEU A 190 -20.85 2.11 19.64
CA LEU A 190 -20.27 1.06 20.47
C LEU A 190 -20.22 -0.23 19.65
N PHE A 191 -19.10 -0.93 19.75
CA PHE A 191 -18.94 -2.25 19.16
C PHE A 191 -18.48 -3.26 20.19
N GLU A 192 -18.86 -4.52 19.94
CA GLU A 192 -18.51 -5.65 20.76
C GLU A 192 -18.07 -6.81 19.89
N TRP A 193 -16.94 -7.41 20.26
CA TRP A 193 -16.34 -8.51 19.56
C TRP A 193 -16.01 -9.62 20.54
N GLN A 194 -16.64 -10.78 20.37
CA GLN A 194 -16.27 -11.99 21.08
C GLN A 194 -15.07 -12.60 20.36
N ALA A 195 -13.87 -12.23 20.80
CA ALA A 195 -12.64 -12.78 20.28
C ALA A 195 -12.39 -14.13 20.96
N GLY A 196 -12.18 -15.18 20.17
CA GLY A 196 -11.86 -16.49 20.72
C GLY A 196 -11.19 -17.41 19.72
N THR A 197 -10.43 -18.35 20.24
CA THR A 197 -9.69 -19.37 19.48
C THR A 197 -9.40 -20.53 20.41
N SER A 198 -8.98 -21.67 19.85
CA SER A 198 -8.68 -22.82 20.68
C SER A 198 -7.45 -22.59 21.56
N ILE A 199 -7.36 -23.24 22.73
CA ILE A 199 -6.15 -23.20 23.57
C ILE A 199 -4.94 -23.66 22.76
N LYS A 200 -5.11 -24.67 21.90
CA LYS A 200 -4.06 -25.17 21.02
C LYS A 200 -3.57 -24.07 20.06
N GLU A 201 -4.48 -23.45 19.32
CA GLU A 201 -4.13 -22.34 18.42
C GLU A 201 -3.52 -21.17 19.18
N TRP A 202 -4.01 -20.88 20.38
CA TRP A 202 -3.47 -19.83 21.26
C TRP A 202 -2.01 -20.09 21.64
N CYS A 203 -1.68 -21.33 22.03
CA CYS A 203 -0.31 -21.75 22.30
C CYS A 203 0.57 -21.66 21.04
N GLU A 204 0.09 -22.13 19.89
CA GLU A 204 0.81 -22.06 18.62
C GLU A 204 1.08 -20.60 18.19
N LEU A 205 0.10 -19.70 18.37
CA LEU A 205 0.25 -18.27 18.14
C LEU A 205 1.30 -17.66 19.08
N TYR A 206 1.27 -17.99 20.36
CA TYR A 206 2.27 -17.53 21.33
C TYR A 206 3.68 -17.98 20.93
N GLU A 207 3.88 -19.26 20.62
CA GLU A 207 5.19 -19.80 20.21
C GLU A 207 5.70 -19.13 18.93
N SER A 208 4.81 -18.80 18.00
CA SER A 208 5.18 -18.07 16.80
C SER A 208 5.69 -16.66 17.11
N TYR A 209 5.02 -15.92 18.01
CA TYR A 209 5.44 -14.60 18.47
C TYR A 209 6.73 -14.63 19.28
N ALA A 210 6.91 -15.63 20.16
CA ALA A 210 8.10 -15.76 20.97
C ALA A 210 9.36 -16.02 20.14
N ASN A 211 9.22 -16.69 18.99
CA ASN A 211 10.32 -17.12 18.14
C ASN A 211 10.47 -16.31 16.84
N ASP A 212 9.76 -15.18 16.68
CA ASP A 212 9.67 -14.40 15.44
C ASP A 212 9.36 -15.27 14.20
N ARG A 213 8.62 -16.37 14.40
CA ARG A 213 8.21 -17.26 13.31
C ARG A 213 6.87 -16.79 12.75
N PRO A 214 6.68 -16.83 11.42
CA PRO A 214 5.36 -16.60 10.84
C PRO A 214 4.41 -17.68 11.35
N SER A 215 3.32 -17.28 12.02
CA SER A 215 2.29 -18.22 12.43
C SER A 215 1.61 -18.81 11.19
N THR A 216 1.33 -20.11 11.20
CA THR A 216 0.45 -20.74 10.20
C THR A 216 -1.02 -20.50 10.51
N ASN A 217 -1.34 -20.10 11.75
CA ASN A 217 -2.70 -19.89 12.20
C ASN A 217 -3.08 -18.41 12.14
N SER A 218 -4.30 -18.15 11.71
CA SER A 218 -4.88 -16.81 11.75
C SER A 218 -5.24 -16.45 13.18
N HIS A 219 -4.79 -15.29 13.65
CA HIS A 219 -5.32 -14.68 14.86
C HIS A 219 -6.86 -14.59 14.80
N PRO A 220 -7.57 -14.62 15.95
CA PRO A 220 -8.95 -14.16 15.96
C PRO A 220 -8.96 -12.74 15.40
N THR A 221 -9.74 -12.52 14.34
CA THR A 221 -9.85 -11.22 13.67
C THR A 221 -11.29 -10.75 13.60
N ALA A 222 -11.48 -9.44 13.74
CA ALA A 222 -12.71 -8.74 13.40
C ALA A 222 -12.41 -7.61 12.43
N ARG A 223 -13.38 -7.23 11.60
CA ARG A 223 -13.19 -6.20 10.58
C ARG A 223 -14.34 -5.20 10.54
N PHE A 224 -14.00 -3.95 10.28
CA PHE A 224 -14.94 -2.93 9.86
C PHE A 224 -14.63 -2.53 8.44
N ARG A 225 -15.61 -2.69 7.55
CA ARG A 225 -15.56 -2.13 6.21
C ARG A 225 -16.35 -0.83 6.20
N CYS A 226 -15.64 0.27 6.04
CA CYS A 226 -16.20 1.62 6.15
C CYS A 226 -16.14 2.32 4.79
N CYS A 227 -17.23 2.97 4.37
CA CYS A 227 -17.28 3.68 3.09
C CYS A 227 -18.00 5.02 3.21
N LEU A 228 -17.56 6.01 2.44
CA LEU A 228 -18.21 7.32 2.35
C LEU A 228 -19.22 7.32 1.18
N GLY A 229 -20.51 7.47 1.49
CA GLY A 229 -21.55 7.58 0.48
C GLY A 229 -21.83 6.28 -0.29
N ASP A 230 -21.43 6.23 -1.57
CA ASP A 230 -21.79 5.16 -2.51
C ASP A 230 -20.93 3.89 -2.31
N ARG A 231 -21.61 2.79 -1.99
CA ARG A 231 -21.03 1.46 -1.74
C ARG A 231 -20.30 0.86 -2.94
N THR A 232 -20.58 1.33 -4.14
CA THR A 232 -19.98 0.80 -5.36
C THR A 232 -18.58 1.37 -5.61
N ASN A 233 -18.22 2.47 -4.94
CA ASN A 233 -16.92 3.09 -5.08
C ASN A 233 -15.91 2.48 -4.11
N GLU A 234 -15.20 1.46 -4.58
CA GLU A 234 -14.16 0.74 -3.83
C GLU A 234 -13.06 1.66 -3.27
N TRP A 235 -12.86 2.84 -3.85
CA TRP A 235 -11.79 3.78 -3.44
C TRP A 235 -12.14 4.58 -2.19
N THR A 236 -13.42 4.60 -1.81
CA THR A 236 -13.89 5.20 -0.57
C THR A 236 -13.88 4.21 0.60
N ILE A 237 -13.47 2.96 0.34
CA ILE A 237 -13.50 1.88 1.32
C ILE A 237 -12.20 1.88 2.12
N ILE A 238 -12.37 1.87 3.45
CA ILE A 238 -11.33 1.55 4.40
C ILE A 238 -11.71 0.26 5.13
N ASP A 239 -10.80 -0.71 5.09
CA ASP A 239 -10.90 -1.93 5.89
C ASP A 239 -10.02 -1.76 7.14
N ILE A 240 -10.66 -1.84 8.31
CA ILE A 240 -10.02 -1.78 9.62
C ILE A 240 -10.08 -3.17 10.23
N GLU A 241 -8.92 -3.75 10.52
CA GLU A 241 -8.80 -5.11 11.07
C GLU A 241 -8.35 -5.02 12.53
N LEU A 242 -9.09 -5.71 13.40
CA LEU A 242 -8.77 -5.91 14.81
C LEU A 242 -8.19 -7.31 14.97
N ASP A 243 -7.04 -7.40 15.59
CA ASP A 243 -6.42 -8.67 15.97
C ASP A 243 -6.30 -8.74 17.48
N ALA A 244 -6.49 -9.93 18.05
CA ALA A 244 -6.14 -10.19 19.43
C ALA A 244 -5.04 -11.24 19.54
N TYR A 245 -4.08 -11.01 20.44
CA TYR A 245 -2.91 -11.86 20.61
C TYR A 245 -2.49 -11.97 22.10
N PRO A 246 -1.82 -13.07 22.48
CA PRO A 246 -1.36 -13.24 23.85
C PRO A 246 -0.22 -12.28 24.23
N LEU A 247 -0.12 -11.96 25.52
CA LEU A 247 0.97 -11.18 26.11
C LEU A 247 2.32 -11.91 25.97
N ARG A 248 3.43 -11.15 26.02
CA ARG A 248 4.80 -11.68 25.93
C ARG A 248 5.26 -12.20 27.29
N ARG A 249 6.08 -13.25 27.30
CA ARG A 249 6.72 -13.83 28.49
C ARG A 249 7.48 -12.77 29.31
N ASP A 250 7.12 -12.60 30.58
CA ASP A 250 8.05 -12.09 31.58
C ASP A 250 8.99 -13.23 31.99
N SER A 251 10.17 -13.29 31.37
CA SER A 251 11.31 -14.18 31.67
C SER A 251 11.25 -15.66 31.24
N ASP A 252 12.43 -16.19 30.90
CA ASP A 252 12.66 -17.49 30.23
C ASP A 252 12.37 -18.76 31.05
N SER A 253 11.93 -18.67 32.30
CA SER A 253 11.90 -19.83 33.21
C SER A 253 10.56 -20.18 33.85
N SER A 254 9.48 -19.42 33.65
CA SER A 254 8.19 -19.77 34.28
C SER A 254 7.38 -20.77 33.44
N PRO A 255 6.73 -21.78 34.07
CA PRO A 255 5.73 -22.63 33.43
C PRO A 255 4.53 -21.79 32.98
N TRP A 256 3.84 -22.24 31.93
CA TRP A 256 2.64 -21.59 31.41
C TRP A 256 1.63 -21.28 32.51
N ARG A 257 1.26 -20.01 32.64
CA ARG A 257 0.15 -19.55 33.47
C ARG A 257 -0.65 -18.58 32.63
N LEU A 258 -1.94 -18.84 32.48
CA LEU A 258 -2.89 -17.79 32.14
C LEU A 258 -3.05 -16.98 33.40
N ASP A 259 -2.31 -15.88 33.52
CA ASP A 259 -2.55 -14.96 34.62
C ASP A 259 -3.90 -14.26 34.34
N PRO A 260 -4.91 -14.40 35.21
CA PRO A 260 -6.17 -13.68 35.05
C PRO A 260 -5.99 -12.15 35.07
N ASP A 261 -4.84 -11.66 35.56
CA ASP A 261 -4.46 -10.25 35.55
C ASP A 261 -3.57 -9.87 34.34
N GLU A 262 -3.13 -10.82 33.51
CA GLU A 262 -2.38 -10.53 32.28
C GLU A 262 -3.31 -9.96 31.20
N ILE A 263 -3.04 -8.72 30.82
CA ILE A 263 -3.85 -7.93 29.88
C ILE A 263 -3.72 -8.48 28.45
N LEU A 264 -4.78 -9.07 27.93
CA LEU A 264 -4.88 -9.35 26.49
C LEU A 264 -4.67 -8.09 25.66
N HIS A 265 -3.87 -8.19 24.60
CA HIS A 265 -3.68 -7.09 23.67
C HIS A 265 -4.60 -7.25 22.46
N VAL A 266 -5.35 -6.19 22.18
CA VAL A 266 -6.00 -6.00 20.88
C VAL A 266 -5.25 -4.92 20.13
N ARG A 267 -4.88 -5.22 18.88
CA ARG A 267 -4.25 -4.27 17.98
C ARG A 267 -5.23 -3.90 16.88
N VAL A 268 -5.40 -2.61 16.67
CA VAL A 268 -5.97 -2.07 15.43
C VAL A 268 -4.86 -2.05 14.39
N ARG A 269 -5.00 -2.86 13.33
CA ARG A 269 -4.05 -2.82 12.21
C ARG A 269 -4.17 -1.52 11.44
N SER A 270 -3.08 -1.13 10.78
CA SER A 270 -3.09 -0.01 9.85
C SER A 270 -4.20 -0.20 8.82
N PRO A 271 -5.07 0.81 8.61
CA PRO A 271 -6.20 0.71 7.70
C PRO A 271 -5.72 0.37 6.29
N LYS A 272 -6.33 -0.64 5.67
CA LYS A 272 -6.02 -1.03 4.30
C LYS A 272 -6.87 -0.20 3.34
N ARG A 273 -6.21 0.51 2.43
CA ARG A 273 -6.84 1.29 1.35
C ARG A 273 -6.79 0.50 0.04
N VAL A 274 -7.87 0.54 -0.72
CA VAL A 274 -7.92 -0.03 -2.07
C VAL A 274 -7.65 1.06 -3.08
N TYR A 275 -6.49 0.99 -3.75
CA TYR A 275 -6.16 1.88 -4.86
C TYR A 275 -6.48 1.21 -6.20
N PRO A 276 -6.84 1.98 -7.25
CA PRO A 276 -7.04 1.45 -8.58
C PRO A 276 -5.82 0.63 -9.05
N LYS A 277 -6.06 -0.51 -9.71
CA LYS A 277 -4.99 -1.35 -10.28
C LYS A 277 -4.08 -0.56 -11.22
N THR A 278 -4.63 0.39 -11.97
CA THR A 278 -3.86 1.29 -12.86
C THR A 278 -2.87 2.13 -12.08
N LEU A 279 -3.25 2.67 -10.92
CA LEU A 279 -2.36 3.45 -10.06
C LEU A 279 -1.29 2.55 -9.44
N GLN A 280 -1.64 1.33 -9.04
CA GLN A 280 -0.67 0.35 -8.52
C GLN A 280 0.31 -0.15 -9.59
N TRP A 281 -0.18 -0.37 -10.81
CA TRP A 281 0.63 -0.75 -11.96
C TRP A 281 1.56 0.37 -12.38
N LEU A 282 1.06 1.60 -12.51
CA LEU A 282 1.86 2.77 -12.86
C LEU A 282 2.90 3.08 -11.77
N LYS A 283 2.53 2.93 -10.48
CA LYS A 283 3.48 3.00 -9.36
C LYS A 283 4.60 1.97 -9.48
N ARG A 284 4.30 0.77 -9.96
CA ARG A 284 5.30 -0.30 -10.18
C ARG A 284 6.20 0.04 -11.36
N GLU A 285 5.62 0.43 -12.49
CA GLU A 285 6.38 0.86 -13.69
C GLU A 285 7.32 2.02 -13.38
N LEU A 286 6.82 3.04 -12.68
CA LEU A 286 7.64 4.18 -12.25
C LEU A 286 8.77 3.75 -11.32
N LYS A 287 8.53 2.82 -10.37
CA LYS A 287 9.57 2.27 -9.49
C LYS A 287 10.65 1.50 -10.28
N ASP A 288 10.25 0.78 -11.33
CA ASP A 288 11.15 0.01 -12.18
C ASP A 288 11.96 0.92 -13.14
N HIS A 289 11.40 2.07 -13.53
CA HIS A 289 12.08 3.06 -14.38
C HIS A 289 12.90 4.10 -13.60
N LEU A 290 12.60 4.31 -12.31
CA LEU A 290 13.36 5.17 -11.40
C LEU A 290 14.59 4.43 -10.85
N VAL A 291 15.58 4.18 -11.72
CA VAL A 291 16.95 3.75 -11.35
C VAL A 291 17.80 4.96 -10.93
N VAL A 292 17.17 6.02 -10.42
CA VAL A 292 17.87 7.20 -9.88
C VAL A 292 17.79 7.11 -8.37
N ASP A 293 18.91 6.77 -7.73
CA ASP A 293 19.03 6.47 -6.31
C ASP A 293 18.41 7.56 -5.39
N ASP A 294 18.40 8.82 -5.83
CA ASP A 294 17.85 9.94 -5.06
C ASP A 294 16.31 9.93 -4.88
N LEU A 295 15.55 9.29 -5.78
CA LEU A 295 14.08 9.20 -5.68
C LEU A 295 13.62 7.97 -4.90
N LYS A 296 14.46 6.95 -4.82
CA LYS A 296 14.19 5.71 -4.10
C LYS A 296 14.15 5.95 -2.58
N ASP A 297 15.05 6.79 -2.08
CA ASP A 297 15.13 7.17 -0.66
C ASP A 297 13.96 8.04 -0.18
N TRP A 298 13.35 8.85 -1.06
CA TRP A 298 12.10 9.56 -0.76
C TRP A 298 10.92 8.59 -0.70
N TRP A 299 10.93 7.58 -1.57
CA TRP A 299 9.81 6.65 -1.74
C TRP A 299 9.70 5.56 -0.67
N ASP A 300 10.83 5.09 -0.11
CA ASP A 300 10.83 4.04 0.92
C ASP A 300 10.55 4.59 2.34
N ARG A 301 10.41 5.91 2.51
CA ARG A 301 10.05 6.57 3.78
C ARG A 301 8.54 6.84 3.96
N GLU A 302 7.73 6.63 2.92
CA GLU A 302 6.27 6.85 2.89
C GLU A 302 5.45 5.56 2.68
#